data_AF-A0A369J120-F1
#
_entry.id   AF-A0A369J120-F1
#
_cell.length_a   1.000
_cell.length_b   1.000
_cell.length_c   1.000
_cell.angle_alpha   90.00
_cell.angle_beta   90.00
_cell.angle_gamma   90.00
#
_symmetry.space_group_name_H-M   'P 1'
#
loop_
_entity.id
_entity.type
_entity.pdbx_description
1 polymer ?
#
loop_
_entity_poly.entity_id
_entity_poly.type
_entity_poly.pdbx_seq_one_letter_code
_entity_poly.pdbx_strand_id
1 'polypeptide(L)' 'MSFRPQLTTPTSSDPGKTPYAFTAGTRVFVWASNGKIRYGSIVGSSRLVDGTVMLEIMLDSGRRICLPAAGITLVQ' A
#
# COMPACT_ATOMS: atom_id res chain seq x y z
N MET A 1 4.65 -28.33 -11.99
CA MET A 1 4.55 -27.43 -10.82
C MET A 1 4.19 -26.06 -11.34
N SER A 2 2.92 -25.67 -11.22
CA SER A 2 2.36 -24.50 -11.91
C SER A 2 1.73 -23.57 -10.87
N PHE A 3 2.49 -22.57 -10.40
CA PHE A 3 1.97 -21.53 -9.52
C PHE A 3 1.24 -20.48 -10.38
N ARG A 4 -0.08 -20.36 -10.19
CA ARG A 4 -0.86 -19.22 -10.69
C ARG A 4 -1.04 -18.23 -9.53
N PRO A 5 -0.50 -17.01 -9.58
CA PRO A 5 -0.91 -15.99 -8.63
C PRO A 5 -2.32 -15.54 -9.02
N GLN A 6 -3.30 -15.85 -8.15
CA GLN A 6 -4.68 -15.39 -8.29
C GLN A 6 -4.72 -13.87 -8.14
N LEU A 7 -5.05 -13.18 -9.23
CA LEU A 7 -5.42 -11.77 -9.26
C LEU A 7 -6.87 -11.68 -8.74
N THR A 8 -7.06 -11.47 -7.44
CA THR A 8 -8.40 -11.18 -6.90
C THR A 8 -8.71 -9.70 -7.06
N THR A 9 -9.49 -9.40 -8.08
CA THR A 9 -10.29 -8.17 -8.23
C THR A 9 -10.98 -7.85 -6.89
N PRO A 10 -10.89 -6.62 -6.35
CA PRO A 10 -11.55 -6.30 -5.09
C PRO A 10 -13.04 -6.05 -5.35
N THR A 11 -13.86 -7.11 -5.37
CA THR A 11 -15.31 -6.97 -5.20
C THR A 11 -15.58 -6.65 -3.73
N SER A 12 -15.81 -5.37 -3.49
CA SER A 12 -16.25 -4.79 -2.22
C SER A 12 -17.65 -5.28 -1.87
N SER A 13 -17.78 -6.38 -1.11
CA SER A 13 -19.06 -6.76 -0.48
C SER A 13 -18.95 -7.74 0.70
N ASP A 14 -17.82 -7.80 1.43
CA ASP A 14 -17.72 -8.59 2.67
C ASP A 14 -17.94 -7.71 3.91
N PRO A 15 -19.04 -7.91 4.68
CA PRO A 15 -19.36 -7.11 5.88
C PRO A 15 -18.46 -7.38 7.10
N GLY A 16 -17.38 -8.16 6.95
CA GLY A 16 -16.36 -8.42 7.97
C GLY A 16 -14.97 -7.88 7.62
N LYS A 17 -14.83 -7.19 6.49
CA LYS A 17 -13.54 -6.62 6.07
C LYS A 17 -13.35 -5.30 6.79
N THR A 18 -12.60 -5.31 7.90
CA THR A 18 -12.04 -4.09 8.50
C THR A 18 -11.56 -3.20 7.36
N PRO A 19 -11.90 -1.89 7.31
CA PRO A 19 -11.44 -1.04 6.24
C PRO A 19 -9.92 -1.14 6.23
N TYR A 20 -9.36 -1.86 5.25
CA TYR A 20 -7.93 -1.91 5.10
C TYR A 20 -7.58 -0.47 4.73
N ALA A 21 -7.06 0.25 5.73
CA ALA A 21 -6.75 1.67 5.64
C ALA A 21 -5.80 1.97 4.46
N PHE A 22 -5.21 0.91 3.91
CA PHE A 22 -4.32 0.85 2.77
C PHE A 22 -5.01 0.23 1.55
N THR A 23 -6.04 0.89 1.04
CA THR A 23 -6.69 0.51 -0.23
C THR A 23 -5.96 1.19 -1.39
N ALA A 24 -5.92 0.55 -2.56
CA ALA A 24 -5.39 1.19 -3.76
C ALA A 24 -6.17 2.48 -4.07
N GLY A 25 -5.45 3.57 -4.36
CA GLY A 25 -6.00 4.91 -4.55
C GLY A 25 -5.97 5.78 -3.30
N THR A 26 -5.75 5.22 -2.10
CA THR A 26 -5.64 6.03 -0.87
C THR A 26 -4.41 6.95 -0.94
N ARG A 27 -4.62 8.23 -0.61
CA ARG A 27 -3.55 9.22 -0.49
C ARG A 27 -2.76 9.01 0.78
N VAL A 28 -1.44 9.02 0.63
CA VAL A 28 -0.51 8.83 1.74
C VAL A 28 0.64 9.81 1.61
N PHE A 29 1.29 10.05 2.75
CA PHE A 29 2.57 10.72 2.77
C PHE A 29 3.61 9.86 3.48
N VAL A 30 4.85 10.02 3.04
CA VAL A 30 6.00 9.30 3.58
C VAL A 30 7.12 10.29 3.90
N TRP A 31 7.82 10.03 4.98
CA TRP A 31 9.03 10.76 5.33
C TRP A 31 10.20 10.18 4.55
N ALA A 32 10.81 11.00 3.69
CA ALA A 32 12.08 10.64 3.08
C ALA A 32 13.22 10.79 4.09
N SER A 33 14.30 10.04 3.91
CA SER A 33 15.49 10.06 4.77
C SER A 33 16.14 11.44 4.91
N ASN A 34 15.87 12.35 3.97
CA ASN A 34 16.31 13.74 4.02
C ASN A 34 15.37 14.67 4.81
N GLY A 35 14.43 14.10 5.58
CA GLY A 35 13.45 14.85 6.38
C GLY A 35 12.34 15.52 5.56
N LYS A 36 12.27 15.30 4.24
CA LYS A 36 11.20 15.87 3.40
C LYS A 36 10.00 14.93 3.32
N ILE A 37 8.81 15.50 3.39
CA ILE A 37 7.57 14.78 3.15
C ILE A 37 7.40 14.57 1.64
N ARG A 38 7.05 13.36 1.23
CA ARG A 38 6.63 13.05 -0.14
C ARG A 38 5.21 12.51 -0.14
N TYR A 39 4.42 12.98 -1.08
CA TYR A 39 3.05 12.54 -1.28
C TYR A 39 2.96 11.52 -2.41
N GLY A 40 2.00 10.61 -2.28
CA GLY A 40 1.71 9.62 -3.29
C GLY A 40 0.36 8.94 -3.05
N SER A 41 0.07 7.95 -3.87
CA SER A 41 -1.09 7.08 -3.73
C SER A 41 -0.66 5.63 -3.62
N ILE A 42 -1.38 4.86 -2.82
CA ILE A 42 -1.16 3.41 -2.73
C ILE A 42 -1.62 2.80 -4.06
N VAL A 43 -0.78 2.00 -4.69
CA VAL A 43 -1.13 1.23 -5.90
C VAL A 43 -1.32 -0.25 -5.60
N GLY A 44 -0.75 -0.73 -4.49
CA GLY A 44 -0.87 -2.13 -4.10
C GLY A 44 -0.34 -2.39 -2.69
N SER A 45 -0.59 -3.59 -2.20
CA SER A 45 -0.02 -4.09 -0.97
C SER A 45 0.37 -5.56 -1.13
N SER A 46 1.41 -5.95 -0.41
CA SER A 46 1.84 -7.34 -0.28
C SER A 46 2.11 -7.65 1.19
N ARG A 47 2.02 -8.91 1.56
CA ARG A 47 2.32 -9.36 2.90
C ARG A 47 3.48 -10.33 2.86
N LEU A 48 4.51 -10.07 3.66
CA LEU A 48 5.63 -10.98 3.83
C LEU A 48 5.22 -12.14 4.76
N VAL A 49 6.01 -13.20 4.73
CA VAL A 49 5.78 -14.44 5.51
C VAL A 49 5.82 -14.18 7.02
N ASP A 50 6.55 -13.15 7.45
CA ASP A 50 6.64 -12.66 8.82
C ASP A 50 5.39 -11.87 9.28
N GLY A 51 4.44 -11.64 8.38
CA GLY A 51 3.23 -10.86 8.63
C GLY A 51 3.36 -9.36 8.35
N THR A 52 4.55 -8.87 7.99
CA THR A 52 4.80 -7.48 7.62
C THR A 52 4.03 -7.11 6.36
N VAL A 53 3.25 -6.03 6.42
CA VAL A 53 2.53 -5.49 5.26
C VAL A 53 3.42 -4.46 4.56
N MET A 54 3.77 -4.74 3.31
CA MET A 54 4.47 -3.83 2.42
C MET A 54 3.46 -3.13 1.51
N LEU A 55 3.59 -1.82 1.36
CA LEU A 55 2.74 -1.00 0.53
C LEU A 55 3.54 -0.47 -0.64
N GLU A 56 3.02 -0.69 -1.85
CA GLU A 56 3.51 -0.01 -3.03
C GLU A 56 2.80 1.33 -3.19
N ILE A 57 3.60 2.38 -3.29
CA ILE A 57 3.13 3.75 -3.41
C ILE A 57 3.68 4.32 -4.71
N MET A 58 2.80 4.91 -5.52
CA MET A 58 3.19 5.80 -6.60
C MET A 58 3.31 7.22 -6.05
N LEU A 59 4.52 7.73 -5.96
CA LEU A 59 4.76 9.12 -5.59
C LEU A 59 4.29 10.06 -6.69
N ASP A 60 3.93 11.28 -6.34
CA ASP A 60 3.52 12.32 -7.29
C ASP A 60 4.66 12.70 -8.26
N SER A 61 5.90 12.38 -7.91
CA SER A 61 7.06 12.50 -8.80
C SER A 61 7.11 11.42 -9.89
N GLY A 62 6.12 10.53 -9.99
CA GLY A 62 6.11 9.38 -10.89
C GLY A 62 7.02 8.21 -10.46
N ARG A 63 7.57 8.26 -9.24
CA ARG A 63 8.45 7.19 -8.72
C ARG A 63 7.63 6.21 -7.90
N ARG A 64 7.75 4.92 -8.23
CA ARG A 64 7.20 3.82 -7.43
C ARG A 64 8.16 3.48 -6.29
N ILE A 65 7.63 3.41 -5.07
CA ILE A 65 8.38 3.00 -3.88
C ILE A 65 7.62 1.91 -3.15
N CYS A 66 8.34 1.08 -2.38
CA CYS A 66 7.76 0.05 -1.53
C CYS A 66 8.23 0.28 -0.10
N LEU A 67 7.29 0.43 0.83
CA LEU A 67 7.59 0.70 2.24
C LEU A 67 6.65 -0.09 3.16
N PRO A 68 7.11 -0.50 4.35
CA PRO A 68 6.26 -1.16 5.31
C PRO A 68 5.16 -0.21 5.79
N ALA A 69 3.96 -0.74 6.01
CA ALA A 69 2.80 0.02 6.47
C ALA A 69 3.06 0.80 7.78
N ALA A 70 3.97 0.31 8.63
CA ALA A 70 4.37 0.97 9.87
C ALA A 70 5.03 2.35 9.66
N GLY A 71 5.63 2.60 8.49
CA GLY A 71 6.28 3.88 8.17
C GLY A 71 5.41 4.85 7.36
N ILE A 72 4.14 4.51 7.15
CA ILE A 72 3.25 5.23 6.23
C ILE A 72 2.11 5.86 7.03
N THR A 73 1.88 7.16 6.79
CA THR A 73 0.77 7.89 7.42
C THR A 73 -0.28 8.23 6.36
N LEU A 74 -1.54 8.01 6.71
CA LEU A 74 -2.69 8.31 5.86
C LEU A 74 -2.96 9.81 5.87
N VAL A 75 -3.34 10.33 4.71
CA VAL A 75 -3.93 11.68 4.62
C VAL A 75 -5.43 11.50 4.73
N GLN A 76 -6.04 12.06 5.78
CA GLN A 76 -7.50 12.12 5.95
C GLN A 76 -8.09 13.37 5.29
#